data_AF-A0A7K7Q6A3-F1
#
_entry.id   AF-A0A7K7Q6A3-F1
#
_cell.length_a   1.000
_cell.length_b   1.000
_cell.length_c   1.000
_cell.angle_alpha   90.00
_cell.angle_beta   90.00
_cell.angle_gamma   90.00
#
_symmetry.space_group_name_H-M   'P 1'
#
loop_
_entity.id
_entity.type
_entity.pdbx_description
1 polymer ?
#
loop_
_entity_poly.entity_id
_entity_poly.type
_entity_poly.pdbx_seq_one_letter_code
_entity_poly.pdbx_strand_id
1 'polypeptide(L)'
;MSALLRQIPANIPQDIRKIRIENSHLTELPRGSFENVSALEYLWLNFNNITVMHIKSLEYLPALKELRLQGNKLSSVPWTAFQDTPTLKILDLKHNRLDVLPEHALRYLPNLTYLDLSSNQLTIISRDVFYNWPVYQRSQRMEGPLEAISNAVLALHDNPWICDCRLRGFVQFIKSVGPPIILMNSYLTCSGPKFRTGKFFHEVELNSCTKPLTSALDTNLTVPAGLNITLTCFVQASPSPAVWWTYALKLLRAFNVSTEPISDDTVRSELLIPAARPADAGNYTCTAANFLGNTSVAINLRVVAPWASTTPRGWAAAAPAEPGAHVEVRIAKQTVYGITLEWFAAAAAAAEPGETWYTLLVGRYDAAQKDTIYIGPGVNTYSVTDLLPATKYEVCVAVRNQAPRKGQCVVFVTGSDVSQMEQREKLIHIVVIVCAMVLAVPAGMYACTAEALPGCL
;
A
#
# COMPACT_ATOMS: atom_id res chain seq x y z
N MET A 1 40.77 -1.23 20.79
CA MET A 1 39.72 -1.95 20.05
C MET A 1 38.39 -1.58 20.69
N SER A 2 37.55 -0.80 20.00
CA SER A 2 36.20 -0.48 20.49
C SER A 2 35.35 -1.75 20.40
N ALA A 3 34.93 -2.30 21.53
CA ALA A 3 34.01 -3.43 21.54
C ALA A 3 32.64 -2.94 21.06
N LEU A 4 32.19 -3.43 19.90
CA LEU A 4 30.89 -3.09 19.34
C LEU A 4 29.80 -3.76 20.20
N LEU A 5 29.08 -2.95 20.98
CA LEU A 5 28.04 -3.46 21.89
C LEU A 5 26.77 -3.81 21.12
N ARG A 6 26.25 -5.02 21.33
CA ARG A 6 24.93 -5.46 20.83
C ARG A 6 23.81 -5.26 21.86
N GLN A 7 24.17 -5.13 23.13
CA GLN A 7 23.24 -4.93 24.24
C GLN A 7 23.83 -3.92 25.23
N ILE A 8 22.95 -3.28 26.01
CA ILE A 8 23.36 -2.39 27.11
C ILE A 8 23.89 -3.28 28.25
N PRO A 9 25.09 -3.02 28.79
CA PRO A 9 25.63 -3.80 29.90
C PRO A 9 24.70 -3.79 31.12
N ALA A 10 24.48 -4.95 31.76
CA ALA A 10 23.57 -5.05 32.90
C ALA A 10 24.10 -4.38 34.19
N ASN A 11 25.42 -4.38 34.38
CA ASN A 11 26.06 -3.89 35.61
C ASN A 11 26.61 -2.48 35.44
N ILE A 12 25.73 -1.49 35.34
CA ILE A 12 26.10 -0.07 35.28
C ILE A 12 26.19 0.50 36.71
N PRO A 13 27.31 1.15 37.09
CA PRO A 13 27.44 1.84 38.38
C PRO A 13 26.32 2.85 38.64
N GLN A 14 25.79 2.90 39.86
CA GLN A 14 24.59 3.68 40.20
C GLN A 14 24.79 5.21 40.18
N ASP A 15 26.04 5.66 40.36
CA ASP A 15 26.44 7.07 40.41
C ASP A 15 26.74 7.67 39.04
N ILE A 16 26.64 6.87 37.97
CA ILE A 16 26.90 7.33 36.60
C ILE A 16 25.90 8.42 36.21
N ARG A 17 26.45 9.56 35.76
CA ARG A 17 25.68 10.69 35.22
C ARG A 17 25.63 10.73 33.71
N LYS A 18 26.53 9.99 33.04
CA LYS A 18 26.67 10.02 31.59
C LYS A 18 26.98 8.64 31.04
N ILE A 19 26.14 8.16 30.14
CA ILE A 19 26.33 6.93 29.37
C ILE A 19 26.45 7.32 27.90
N ARG A 20 27.52 6.81 27.27
CA ARG A 20 27.78 7.02 25.84
C ARG A 20 28.08 5.68 25.17
N ILE A 21 27.12 5.19 24.41
CA ILE A 21 27.22 3.97 23.61
C ILE A 21 26.92 4.37 22.17
N GLU A 22 27.92 4.90 21.48
CA GLU A 22 27.78 5.41 20.11
C GLU A 22 28.50 4.49 19.12
N ASN A 23 28.08 4.51 17.84
CA ASN A 23 28.73 3.73 16.77
C ASN A 23 28.84 2.24 17.10
N SER A 24 27.76 1.67 17.65
CA SER A 24 27.67 0.27 18.08
C SER A 24 26.51 -0.43 17.35
N HIS A 25 26.10 -1.61 17.83
CA HIS A 25 25.09 -2.46 17.18
C HIS A 25 23.87 -2.71 18.07
N LEU A 26 23.49 -1.74 18.91
CA LEU A 26 22.25 -1.84 19.67
C LEU A 26 21.06 -1.84 18.71
N THR A 27 20.15 -2.79 18.87
CA THR A 27 18.95 -2.95 18.02
C THR A 27 17.66 -2.50 18.70
N GLU A 28 17.65 -2.45 20.03
CA GLU A 28 16.48 -2.11 20.82
C GLU A 28 16.87 -1.42 22.12
N LEU A 29 15.90 -0.71 22.71
CA LEU A 29 15.98 -0.18 24.07
C LEU A 29 14.95 -0.90 24.95
N PRO A 30 15.33 -2.02 25.60
CA PRO A 30 14.39 -2.81 26.39
C PRO A 30 14.09 -2.14 27.74
N ARG A 31 13.00 -2.58 28.37
CA ARG A 31 12.65 -2.20 29.75
C ARG A 31 13.78 -2.58 30.71
N GLY A 32 14.00 -1.78 31.74
CA GLY A 32 14.94 -2.11 32.82
C GLY A 32 16.41 -1.94 32.47
N SER A 33 16.75 -1.53 31.23
CA SER A 33 18.14 -1.28 30.80
C SER A 33 18.90 -0.30 31.70
N PHE A 34 18.16 0.57 32.41
CA PHE A 34 18.70 1.64 33.25
C PHE A 34 18.10 1.65 34.66
N GLU A 35 17.62 0.50 35.14
CA GLU A 35 16.90 0.39 36.43
C GLU A 35 17.71 0.91 37.63
N ASN A 36 19.04 0.77 37.58
CA ASN A 36 19.94 1.12 38.68
C ASN A 36 20.65 2.48 38.53
N VAL A 37 20.33 3.29 37.52
CA VAL A 37 21.06 4.55 37.22
C VAL A 37 20.18 5.80 37.27
N SER A 38 19.49 5.99 38.39
CA SER A 38 18.58 7.15 38.59
C SER A 38 19.27 8.52 38.56
N ALA A 39 20.60 8.57 38.73
CA ALA A 39 21.41 9.79 38.63
C ALA A 39 21.83 10.15 37.20
N LEU A 40 21.44 9.35 36.19
CA LEU A 40 21.83 9.54 34.80
C LEU A 40 21.23 10.84 34.24
N GLU A 41 22.10 11.74 33.79
CA GLU A 41 21.72 13.03 33.20
C GLU A 41 21.87 13.05 31.67
N TYR A 42 22.81 12.26 31.13
CA TYR A 42 23.17 12.25 29.70
C TYR A 42 23.18 10.82 29.16
N LEU A 43 22.29 10.52 28.22
CA LEU A 43 22.22 9.22 27.55
C LEU A 43 22.42 9.40 26.04
N TRP A 44 23.58 8.97 25.53
CA TRP A 44 23.94 9.09 24.13
C TRP A 44 24.03 7.71 23.48
N LEU A 45 23.10 7.43 22.56
CA LEU A 45 22.94 6.17 21.86
C LEU A 45 23.04 6.36 20.33
N ASN A 46 23.84 7.34 19.91
CA ASN A 46 23.95 7.79 18.53
C ASN A 46 24.57 6.74 17.61
N PHE A 47 24.14 6.70 16.35
CA PHE A 47 24.68 5.83 15.30
C PHE A 47 24.71 4.35 15.71
N ASN A 48 23.63 3.90 16.33
CA ASN A 48 23.35 2.48 16.53
C ASN A 48 22.35 1.98 15.48
N ASN A 49 21.76 0.81 15.72
CA ASN A 49 20.80 0.19 14.83
C ASN A 49 19.42 0.05 15.51
N ILE A 50 19.08 0.96 16.43
CA ILE A 50 17.89 0.86 17.27
C ILE A 50 16.65 1.03 16.38
N THR A 51 15.78 0.01 16.37
CA THR A 51 14.51 0.02 15.64
C THR A 51 13.31 0.15 16.56
N VAL A 52 13.43 -0.29 17.82
CA VAL A 52 12.33 -0.35 18.78
C VAL A 52 12.78 0.17 20.14
N MET A 53 11.91 0.98 20.76
CA MET A 53 12.04 1.45 22.13
C MET A 53 10.82 0.98 22.92
N HIS A 54 11.05 0.29 24.04
CA HIS A 54 9.96 -0.18 24.90
C HIS A 54 9.28 1.00 25.61
N ILE A 55 7.97 0.95 25.87
CA ILE A 55 7.20 2.05 26.50
C ILE A 55 7.69 2.44 27.91
N LYS A 56 8.39 1.51 28.58
CA LYS A 56 9.01 1.68 29.90
C LYS A 56 10.54 1.66 29.86
N SER A 57 11.13 1.98 28.72
CA SER A 57 12.60 2.00 28.58
C SER A 57 13.26 3.11 29.40
N LEU A 58 12.50 4.14 29.79
CA LEU A 58 12.98 5.31 30.54
C LEU A 58 12.43 5.38 31.98
N GLU A 59 11.75 4.32 32.46
CA GLU A 59 10.98 4.25 33.74
C GLU A 59 11.77 4.64 35.01
N TYR A 60 13.10 4.70 34.94
CA TYR A 60 13.99 4.96 36.08
C TYR A 60 14.94 6.15 35.85
N LEU A 61 14.60 7.07 34.95
CA LEU A 61 15.49 8.15 34.52
C LEU A 61 14.97 9.57 34.86
N PRO A 62 14.59 9.86 36.13
CA PRO A 62 13.97 11.14 36.49
C PRO A 62 14.92 12.33 36.40
N ALA A 63 16.24 12.10 36.40
CA ALA A 63 17.28 13.13 36.32
C ALA A 63 17.77 13.38 34.88
N LEU A 64 17.23 12.67 33.88
CA LEU A 64 17.72 12.73 32.51
C LEU A 64 17.46 14.12 31.92
N LYS A 65 18.52 14.75 31.41
CA LYS A 65 18.51 16.08 30.80
C LYS A 65 18.68 16.02 29.30
N GLU A 66 19.41 15.03 28.81
CA GLU A 66 19.77 14.91 27.40
C GLU A 66 19.71 13.46 26.94
N LEU A 67 18.86 13.21 25.93
CA LEU A 67 18.75 11.94 25.24
C LEU A 67 19.10 12.16 23.77
N ARG A 68 20.12 11.46 23.28
CA ARG A 68 20.48 11.46 21.86
C ARG A 68 20.36 10.07 21.26
N LEU A 69 19.57 9.98 20.22
CA LEU A 69 19.25 8.78 19.44
C LEU A 69 19.51 9.03 17.95
N GLN A 70 20.37 9.99 17.61
CA GLN A 70 20.60 10.38 16.22
C GLN A 70 21.18 9.20 15.41
N GLY A 71 20.82 9.08 14.13
CA GLY A 71 21.40 8.08 13.25
C GLY A 71 21.02 6.63 13.58
N ASN A 72 19.83 6.41 14.16
CA ASN A 72 19.26 5.09 14.40
C ASN A 72 18.24 4.72 13.31
N LYS A 73 17.42 3.69 13.53
CA LYS A 73 16.42 3.18 12.57
C LYS A 73 15.01 3.21 13.15
N LEU A 74 14.73 4.15 14.07
CA LEU A 74 13.44 4.28 14.72
C LEU A 74 12.38 4.74 13.72
N SER A 75 11.33 3.95 13.53
CA SER A 75 10.12 4.36 12.80
C SER A 75 9.08 5.03 13.69
N SER A 76 9.13 4.80 15.01
CA SER A 76 8.31 5.49 16.00
C SER A 76 9.03 5.54 17.34
N VAL A 77 8.54 6.38 18.26
CA VAL A 77 9.00 6.46 19.65
C VAL A 77 7.76 6.39 20.56
N PRO A 78 7.79 5.65 21.68
CA PRO A 78 6.72 5.69 22.67
C PRO A 78 6.74 7.04 23.41
N TRP A 79 6.06 8.05 22.89
CA TRP A 79 6.07 9.41 23.44
C TRP A 79 5.63 9.48 24.91
N THR A 80 4.81 8.54 25.37
CA THR A 80 4.39 8.42 26.78
C THR A 80 5.55 8.05 27.71
N ALA A 81 6.61 7.41 27.21
CA ALA A 81 7.81 7.07 28.01
C ALA A 81 8.54 8.32 28.52
N PHE A 82 8.35 9.48 27.89
CA PHE A 82 8.96 10.73 28.33
C PHE A 82 8.32 11.31 29.60
N GLN A 83 7.19 10.77 30.06
CA GLN A 83 6.64 11.08 31.38
C GLN A 83 7.62 10.74 32.50
N ASP A 84 8.44 9.70 32.31
CA ASP A 84 9.44 9.25 33.27
C ASP A 84 10.72 10.11 33.25
N THR A 85 10.81 11.08 32.32
CA THR A 85 11.95 12.00 32.16
C THR A 85 11.52 13.48 32.24
N PRO A 86 10.96 13.95 33.37
CA PRO A 86 10.39 15.30 33.49
C PRO A 86 11.42 16.45 33.39
N THR A 87 12.70 16.15 33.58
CA THR A 87 13.81 17.11 33.48
C THR A 87 14.43 17.20 32.08
N LEU A 88 13.92 16.44 31.11
CA LEU A 88 14.52 16.35 29.78
C LEU A 88 14.48 17.71 29.07
N LYS A 89 15.65 18.18 28.63
CA LYS A 89 15.86 19.45 27.94
C LYS A 89 16.23 19.25 26.47
N ILE A 90 16.98 18.21 26.16
CA ILE A 90 17.50 17.94 24.82
C ILE A 90 17.04 16.56 24.39
N LEU A 91 16.31 16.51 23.27
CA LEU A 91 15.91 15.29 22.59
C LEU A 91 16.35 15.36 21.13
N ASP A 92 17.31 14.51 20.77
CA ASP A 92 17.85 14.41 19.42
C ASP A 92 17.42 13.08 18.79
N LEU A 93 16.52 13.18 17.80
CA LEU A 93 15.98 12.08 17.01
C LEU A 93 16.34 12.23 15.52
N LYS A 94 17.35 13.05 15.21
CA LYS A 94 17.82 13.30 13.84
C LYS A 94 18.22 12.00 13.14
N HIS A 95 18.06 11.93 11.81
CA HIS A 95 18.50 10.78 11.01
C HIS A 95 17.91 9.46 11.52
N ASN A 96 16.59 9.43 11.71
CA ASN A 96 15.82 8.22 11.97
C ASN A 96 14.84 7.99 10.80
N ARG A 97 13.79 7.20 11.04
CA ARG A 97 12.77 6.84 10.03
C ARG A 97 11.36 7.20 10.51
N LEU A 98 11.24 8.22 11.37
CA LEU A 98 9.95 8.64 11.91
C LEU A 98 9.07 9.19 10.79
N ASP A 99 7.91 8.59 10.58
CA ASP A 99 6.95 8.95 9.53
C ASP A 99 5.70 9.67 10.08
N VAL A 100 5.40 9.47 11.36
CA VAL A 100 4.28 10.09 12.08
C VAL A 100 4.72 10.75 13.38
N LEU A 101 4.23 11.97 13.62
CA LEU A 101 4.31 12.65 14.91
C LEU A 101 2.89 12.82 15.49
N PRO A 102 2.52 12.06 16.55
CA PRO A 102 1.20 12.15 17.16
C PRO A 102 0.89 13.51 17.78
N GLU A 103 -0.38 13.91 17.75
CA GLU A 103 -0.89 15.21 18.23
C GLU A 103 -0.50 15.56 19.68
N HIS A 104 -0.37 14.55 20.53
CA HIS A 104 -0.05 14.72 21.95
C HIS A 104 1.40 14.36 22.30
N ALA A 105 2.26 14.13 21.31
CA ALA A 105 3.65 13.72 21.51
C ALA A 105 4.43 14.68 22.43
N LEU A 106 4.34 15.98 22.16
CA LEU A 106 5.10 17.01 22.89
C LEU A 106 4.50 17.38 24.25
N ARG A 107 3.30 16.86 24.59
CA ARG A 107 2.67 17.07 25.89
C ARG A 107 3.52 16.51 27.03
N TYR A 108 4.23 15.42 26.78
CA TYR A 108 5.07 14.72 27.76
C TYR A 108 6.46 15.34 27.93
N LEU A 109 6.75 16.44 27.23
CA LEU A 109 8.06 17.08 27.18
C LEU A 109 7.96 18.54 27.67
N PRO A 110 7.58 18.77 28.95
CA PRO A 110 7.25 20.11 29.42
C PRO A 110 8.45 21.04 29.41
N ASN A 111 9.67 20.57 29.70
CA ASN A 111 10.88 21.38 29.88
C ASN A 111 11.86 21.32 28.71
N LEU A 112 11.42 20.83 27.55
CA LEU A 112 12.28 20.63 26.39
C LEU A 112 12.71 21.96 25.78
N THR A 113 14.02 22.16 25.62
CA THR A 113 14.64 23.35 25.02
C THR A 113 15.29 23.05 23.67
N TYR A 114 15.44 21.78 23.30
CA TYR A 114 15.98 21.37 22.01
C TYR A 114 15.29 20.09 21.54
N LEU A 115 14.69 20.15 20.36
CA LEU A 115 14.09 19.02 19.67
C LEU A 115 14.61 18.96 18.24
N ASP A 116 15.34 17.89 17.92
CA ASP A 116 15.75 17.61 16.55
C ASP A 116 14.98 16.42 15.98
N LEU A 117 14.11 16.71 15.02
CA LEU A 117 13.37 15.74 14.21
C LEU A 117 13.80 15.82 12.73
N SER A 118 14.90 16.51 12.42
CA SER A 118 15.38 16.67 11.06
C SER A 118 15.84 15.34 10.45
N SER A 119 15.84 15.26 9.12
CA SER A 119 16.28 14.05 8.41
C SER A 119 15.51 12.78 8.82
N ASN A 120 14.18 12.89 8.90
CA ASN A 120 13.26 11.77 9.15
C ASN A 120 12.35 11.56 7.91
N GLN A 121 11.22 10.87 8.08
CA GLN A 121 10.26 10.56 7.02
C GLN A 121 8.91 11.25 7.25
N LEU A 122 8.89 12.34 8.03
CA LEU A 122 7.67 13.06 8.37
C LEU A 122 7.10 13.72 7.12
N THR A 123 5.86 13.38 6.79
CA THR A 123 5.17 13.90 5.60
C THR A 123 4.14 14.96 5.98
N ILE A 124 3.37 14.72 7.04
CA ILE A 124 2.28 15.58 7.49
C ILE A 124 2.27 15.63 9.02
N ILE A 125 2.09 16.84 9.57
CA ILE A 125 1.97 17.08 11.00
C ILE A 125 0.82 18.06 11.25
N SER A 126 0.02 17.80 12.28
CA SER A 126 -0.97 18.78 12.75
C SER A 126 -0.27 19.90 13.52
N ARG A 127 -0.77 21.13 13.36
CA ARG A 127 -0.37 22.27 14.21
C ARG A 127 -0.61 21.98 15.70
N ASP A 128 -1.59 21.14 16.01
CA ASP A 128 -1.98 20.82 17.37
C ASP A 128 -0.87 20.12 18.16
N VAL A 129 0.09 19.46 17.48
CA VAL A 129 1.32 18.95 18.11
C VAL A 129 2.06 20.05 18.88
N PHE A 130 2.19 21.24 18.28
CA PHE A 130 2.88 22.36 18.88
C PHE A 130 1.99 23.16 19.82
N TYR A 131 0.68 23.23 19.56
CA TYR A 131 -0.26 23.88 20.47
C TYR A 131 -0.41 23.11 21.80
N ASN A 132 -0.23 21.79 21.77
CA ASN A 132 -0.19 20.92 22.95
C ASN A 132 1.18 20.88 23.63
N TRP A 133 2.20 21.56 23.10
CA TRP A 133 3.52 21.60 23.70
C TRP A 133 3.53 22.60 24.87
N PRO A 134 3.83 22.19 26.13
CA PRO A 134 3.74 23.08 27.28
C PRO A 134 4.67 24.31 27.19
N VAL A 135 5.76 24.22 26.42
CA VAL A 135 6.65 25.36 26.15
C VAL A 135 5.93 26.45 25.34
N TYR A 136 5.23 26.05 24.27
CA TYR A 136 4.43 26.98 23.45
C TYR A 136 3.25 27.55 24.24
N GLN A 137 2.54 26.73 25.00
CA GLN A 137 1.39 27.19 25.79
C GLN A 137 1.78 28.26 26.82
N ARG A 138 2.94 28.10 27.48
CA ARG A 138 3.47 29.09 28.42
C ARG A 138 3.82 30.40 27.72
N SER A 139 4.32 30.36 26.48
CA SER A 139 4.62 31.57 25.73
C SER A 139 3.37 32.36 25.32
N GLN A 140 2.24 31.68 25.12
CA GLN A 140 0.97 32.34 24.77
C GLN A 140 0.27 32.99 25.98
N ARG A 141 0.50 32.49 27.20
CA ARG A 141 -0.16 32.94 28.43
C ARG A 141 0.60 34.06 29.14
N MET A 142 1.05 35.10 28.44
CA MET A 142 1.75 36.24 29.05
C MET A 142 0.88 36.98 30.10
N GLU A 143 0.76 36.41 31.30
CA GLU A 143 0.29 37.03 32.53
C GLU A 143 1.18 36.51 33.67
N GLY A 144 2.34 37.15 33.84
CA GLY A 144 3.26 36.87 34.93
C GLY A 144 4.58 37.62 34.77
N PRO A 145 5.31 37.92 35.87
CA PRO A 145 6.65 38.50 35.80
C PRO A 145 7.54 37.66 34.88
N LEU A 146 8.49 38.28 34.17
CA LEU A 146 9.46 37.62 33.27
C LEU A 146 10.32 36.57 34.01
N GLU A 147 9.76 35.44 34.41
CA GLU A 147 10.54 34.22 34.53
C GLU A 147 10.92 33.85 33.10
N ALA A 148 12.21 34.01 32.79
CA ALA A 148 12.77 33.83 31.46
C ALA A 148 12.27 32.51 30.84
N ILE A 149 11.30 32.60 29.93
CA ILE A 149 10.84 31.44 29.17
C ILE A 149 12.06 30.97 28.39
N SER A 150 12.53 29.76 28.70
CA SER A 150 13.70 29.20 28.02
C SER A 150 13.37 29.04 26.55
N ASN A 151 14.23 29.59 25.68
CA ASN A 151 14.10 29.41 24.24
C ASN A 151 14.17 27.91 23.92
N ALA A 152 13.31 27.47 23.00
CA ALA A 152 13.28 26.11 22.52
C ALA A 152 13.66 26.06 21.04
N VAL A 153 14.73 25.34 20.73
CA VAL A 153 15.20 25.11 19.37
C VAL A 153 14.48 23.91 18.77
N LEU A 154 13.95 24.07 17.57
CA LEU A 154 13.20 23.05 16.84
C LEU A 154 13.82 22.85 15.46
N ALA A 155 14.24 21.62 15.15
CA ALA A 155 14.75 21.24 13.84
C ALA A 155 13.80 20.25 13.15
N LEU A 156 13.36 20.61 11.95
CA LEU A 156 12.35 19.88 11.16
C LEU A 156 12.73 19.73 9.68
N HIS A 157 13.89 20.26 9.29
CA HIS A 157 14.37 20.22 7.90
C HIS A 157 14.67 18.79 7.44
N ASP A 158 14.84 18.61 6.13
CA ASP A 158 15.13 17.32 5.50
C ASP A 158 14.08 16.23 5.81
N ASN A 159 12.81 16.61 5.86
CA ASN A 159 11.67 15.71 5.94
C ASN A 159 10.86 15.80 4.64
N PRO A 160 10.24 14.70 4.18
CA PRO A 160 9.50 14.64 2.91
C PRO A 160 8.12 15.29 2.99
N TRP A 161 8.05 16.59 3.31
CA TRP A 161 6.79 17.30 3.56
C TRP A 161 5.85 17.28 2.35
N ILE A 162 4.62 16.77 2.56
CA ILE A 162 3.56 16.78 1.56
C ILE A 162 2.69 18.01 1.81
N CYS A 163 2.95 19.07 1.05
CA CYS A 163 2.30 20.37 1.15
C CYS A 163 0.95 20.39 0.43
N ASP A 164 0.03 19.53 0.85
CA ASP A 164 -1.39 19.62 0.50
C ASP A 164 -2.19 20.33 1.60
N CYS A 165 -3.51 20.39 1.47
CA CYS A 165 -4.39 21.05 2.43
C CYS A 165 -4.26 20.55 3.88
N ARG A 166 -3.82 19.30 4.11
CA ARG A 166 -3.67 18.72 5.46
C ARG A 166 -2.52 19.36 6.22
N LEU A 167 -1.49 19.84 5.52
CA LEU A 167 -0.34 20.53 6.10
C LEU A 167 -0.61 22.02 6.36
N ARG A 168 -1.76 22.55 5.92
CA ARG A 168 -2.09 23.98 5.99
C ARG A 168 -1.86 24.59 7.37
N GLY A 169 -2.40 23.97 8.42
CA GLY A 169 -2.27 24.47 9.78
C GLY A 169 -0.81 24.53 10.23
N PHE A 170 -0.03 23.51 9.90
CA PHE A 170 1.38 23.44 10.27
C PHE A 170 2.24 24.45 9.49
N VAL A 171 2.01 24.63 8.18
CA VAL A 171 2.68 25.69 7.41
C VAL A 171 2.37 27.07 7.99
N GLN A 172 1.12 27.34 8.36
CA GLN A 172 0.75 28.59 9.02
C GLN A 172 1.48 28.77 10.36
N PHE A 173 1.60 27.71 11.16
CA PHE A 173 2.36 27.73 12.40
C PHE A 173 3.83 28.09 12.15
N ILE A 174 4.50 27.42 11.20
CA ILE A 174 5.89 27.69 10.85
C ILE A 174 6.09 29.13 10.37
N LYS A 175 5.16 29.68 9.57
CA LYS A 175 5.22 31.11 9.16
C LYS A 175 5.06 32.08 10.32
N SER A 176 4.30 31.69 11.35
CA SER A 176 4.02 32.53 12.52
C SER A 176 5.00 32.35 13.68
N VAL A 177 5.86 31.33 13.62
CA VAL A 177 6.70 30.96 14.75
C VAL A 177 7.78 32.00 14.99
N GLY A 178 8.01 32.30 16.25
CA GLY A 178 9.04 33.22 16.71
C GLY A 178 9.39 32.92 18.18
N PRO A 179 10.25 33.74 18.80
CA PRO A 179 10.66 33.55 20.19
C PRO A 179 9.45 33.34 21.12
N PRO A 180 9.50 32.35 22.03
CA PRO A 180 10.67 31.58 22.45
C PRO A 180 10.98 30.34 21.57
N ILE A 181 10.19 30.03 20.54
CA ILE A 181 10.49 28.90 19.64
C ILE A 181 11.37 29.38 18.49
N ILE A 182 12.54 28.76 18.36
CA ILE A 182 13.54 29.11 17.36
C ILE A 182 13.68 27.92 16.40
N LEU A 183 13.39 28.12 15.12
CA LEU A 183 13.66 27.11 14.13
C LEU A 183 15.17 27.04 13.86
N MET A 184 15.76 25.86 13.99
CA MET A 184 17.17 25.64 13.65
C MET A 184 17.43 25.93 12.16
N ASN A 185 16.44 25.61 11.32
CA ASN A 185 16.41 25.98 9.91
C ASN A 185 14.99 26.45 9.55
N SER A 186 14.87 27.70 9.13
CA SER A 186 13.60 28.32 8.73
C SER A 186 13.19 27.99 7.28
N TYR A 187 14.10 27.42 6.48
CA TYR A 187 13.90 27.11 5.07
C TYR A 187 13.32 25.71 4.84
N LEU A 188 12.21 25.39 5.50
CA LEU A 188 11.48 24.14 5.22
C LEU A 188 10.93 24.15 3.80
N THR A 189 11.08 23.05 3.07
CA THR A 189 10.64 22.89 1.68
C THR A 189 9.65 21.74 1.53
N CYS A 190 8.79 21.86 0.53
CA CYS A 190 7.84 20.82 0.16
C CYS A 190 8.53 19.74 -0.70
N SER A 191 8.27 18.47 -0.43
CA SER A 191 8.67 17.34 -1.29
C SER A 191 7.57 16.87 -2.23
N GLY A 192 6.33 17.29 -1.97
CA GLY A 192 5.19 17.02 -2.84
C GLY A 192 4.01 17.94 -2.50
N PRO A 193 2.96 17.96 -3.33
CA PRO A 193 2.84 17.29 -4.64
C PRO A 193 3.79 17.88 -5.70
N LYS A 194 3.82 17.29 -6.91
CA LYS A 194 4.78 17.59 -8.00
C LYS A 194 4.98 19.10 -8.25
N PHE A 195 3.90 19.87 -8.29
CA PHE A 195 3.93 21.31 -8.57
C PHE A 195 4.41 22.18 -7.40
N ARG A 196 4.49 21.63 -6.18
CA ARG A 196 5.05 22.30 -4.99
C ARG A 196 6.43 21.81 -4.61
N THR A 197 6.97 20.81 -5.31
CA THR A 197 8.28 20.24 -4.96
C THR A 197 9.36 21.32 -4.99
N GLY A 198 10.14 21.42 -3.92
CA GLY A 198 11.21 22.40 -3.74
C GLY A 198 10.77 23.80 -3.28
N LYS A 199 9.46 24.09 -3.23
CA LYS A 199 8.96 25.39 -2.74
C LYS A 199 9.14 25.51 -1.24
N PHE A 200 9.53 26.69 -0.77
CA PHE A 200 9.67 26.97 0.65
C PHE A 200 8.31 27.16 1.32
N PHE A 201 8.20 26.80 2.60
CA PHE A 201 6.97 26.94 3.38
C PHE A 201 6.47 28.38 3.39
N HIS A 202 7.37 29.37 3.44
CA HIS A 202 7.02 30.80 3.42
C HIS A 202 6.38 31.24 2.10
N GLU A 203 6.71 30.59 0.98
CA GLU A 203 6.23 30.92 -0.37
C GLU A 203 4.93 30.20 -0.75
N VAL A 204 4.55 29.13 -0.03
CA VAL A 204 3.35 28.35 -0.36
C VAL A 204 2.14 28.84 0.43
N GLU A 205 0.99 28.89 -0.24
CA GLU A 205 -0.31 29.13 0.38
C GLU A 205 -1.18 27.89 0.19
N LEU A 206 -1.58 27.29 1.31
CA LEU A 206 -2.34 26.05 1.32
C LEU A 206 -3.82 26.36 1.60
N ASN A 207 -4.69 25.90 0.70
CA ASN A 207 -6.14 26.04 0.81
C ASN A 207 -6.74 25.00 1.76
N SER A 208 -8.00 25.19 2.16
CA SER A 208 -8.78 24.18 2.88
C SER A 208 -8.92 22.90 2.07
N CYS A 209 -9.03 21.76 2.75
CA CYS A 209 -9.31 20.50 2.07
C CYS A 209 -10.69 20.52 1.41
N THR A 210 -10.77 19.97 0.21
CA THR A 210 -11.97 19.91 -0.61
C THR A 210 -12.26 18.47 -1.01
N LYS A 211 -13.55 18.09 -0.92
CA LYS A 211 -14.01 16.82 -1.48
C LYS A 211 -13.80 16.85 -3.00
N PRO A 212 -13.57 15.70 -3.65
CA PRO A 212 -13.33 15.69 -5.08
C PRO A 212 -14.54 16.19 -5.86
N LEU A 213 -14.29 16.92 -6.94
CA LEU A 213 -15.26 17.37 -7.92
C LEU A 213 -14.85 16.84 -9.29
N THR A 214 -15.62 15.90 -9.83
CA THR A 214 -15.41 15.32 -11.16
C THR A 214 -16.17 16.11 -12.21
N SER A 215 -15.52 16.36 -13.34
CA SER A 215 -16.12 16.91 -14.55
C SER A 215 -15.60 16.19 -15.79
N ALA A 216 -16.36 16.23 -16.87
CA ALA A 216 -15.97 15.72 -18.18
C ALA A 216 -16.35 16.78 -19.23
N LEU A 217 -15.52 16.94 -20.27
CA LEU A 217 -15.81 17.89 -21.36
C LEU A 217 -17.06 17.47 -22.13
N ASP A 218 -17.11 16.20 -22.52
CA ASP A 218 -18.23 15.60 -23.24
C ASP A 218 -18.84 14.47 -22.40
N THR A 219 -20.09 14.66 -21.97
CA THR A 219 -20.85 13.64 -21.23
C THR A 219 -21.64 12.71 -22.14
N ASN A 220 -21.85 13.10 -23.41
CA ASN A 220 -22.51 12.29 -24.43
C ASN A 220 -21.71 12.34 -25.72
N LEU A 221 -20.95 11.27 -26.01
CA LEU A 221 -20.05 11.21 -27.14
C LEU A 221 -20.58 10.24 -28.20
N THR A 222 -20.67 10.69 -29.46
CA THR A 222 -21.04 9.84 -30.60
C THR A 222 -19.89 9.76 -31.59
N VAL A 223 -19.46 8.55 -31.93
CA VAL A 223 -18.25 8.29 -32.71
C VAL A 223 -18.47 7.23 -33.78
N PRO A 224 -17.78 7.30 -34.93
CA PRO A 224 -17.79 6.21 -35.89
C PRO A 224 -16.96 5.02 -35.40
N ALA A 225 -17.35 3.82 -35.82
CA ALA A 225 -16.62 2.60 -35.51
C ALA A 225 -15.21 2.60 -36.14
N GLY A 226 -14.24 2.03 -35.43
CA GLY A 226 -12.85 1.86 -35.89
C GLY A 226 -11.86 2.92 -35.41
N LEU A 227 -12.30 4.02 -34.78
CA LEU A 227 -11.41 5.06 -34.26
C LEU A 227 -10.89 4.77 -32.85
N ASN A 228 -9.70 5.27 -32.53
CA ASN A 228 -9.19 5.31 -31.16
C ASN A 228 -9.79 6.52 -30.43
N ILE A 229 -10.41 6.29 -29.28
CA ILE A 229 -11.13 7.33 -28.53
C ILE A 229 -10.56 7.39 -27.12
N THR A 230 -10.37 8.60 -26.62
CA THR A 230 -9.99 8.83 -25.23
C THR A 230 -11.13 9.52 -24.51
N LEU A 231 -11.64 8.90 -23.45
CA LEU A 231 -12.58 9.55 -22.55
C LEU A 231 -11.79 10.28 -21.46
N THR A 232 -12.01 11.58 -21.31
CA THR A 232 -11.26 12.43 -20.37
C THR A 232 -12.14 12.86 -19.21
N CYS A 233 -11.64 12.67 -18.00
CA CYS A 233 -12.24 13.09 -16.74
C CYS A 233 -11.28 14.03 -16.01
N PHE A 234 -11.78 15.19 -15.60
CA PHE A 234 -11.05 16.14 -14.76
C PHE A 234 -11.55 16.00 -13.32
N VAL A 235 -10.62 15.98 -12.38
CA VAL A 235 -10.93 15.85 -10.96
C VAL A 235 -10.23 16.97 -10.22
N GLN A 236 -11.01 17.86 -9.61
CA GLN A 236 -10.50 18.90 -8.73
C GLN A 236 -10.68 18.46 -7.27
N ALA A 237 -9.60 18.29 -6.52
CA ALA A 237 -9.64 17.90 -5.11
C ALA A 237 -8.34 18.27 -4.38
N SER A 238 -8.46 18.54 -3.07
CA SER A 238 -7.31 18.69 -2.17
C SER A 238 -7.60 17.90 -0.88
N PRO A 239 -6.83 16.85 -0.54
CA PRO A 239 -5.61 16.38 -1.19
C PRO A 239 -5.92 15.62 -2.49
N SER A 240 -4.85 15.30 -3.24
CA SER A 240 -4.94 14.52 -4.48
C SER A 240 -5.78 13.25 -4.30
N PRO A 241 -6.78 13.01 -5.17
CA PRO A 241 -7.70 11.90 -5.03
C PRO A 241 -7.18 10.63 -5.72
N ALA A 242 -7.66 9.47 -5.29
CA ALA A 242 -7.59 8.24 -6.08
C ALA A 242 -8.68 8.29 -7.15
N VAL A 243 -8.34 7.97 -8.41
CA VAL A 243 -9.26 8.03 -9.56
C VAL A 243 -9.30 6.68 -10.27
N TRP A 244 -10.49 6.20 -10.62
CA TRP A 244 -10.69 4.96 -11.36
C TRP A 244 -11.93 5.02 -12.25
N TRP A 245 -11.98 4.17 -13.27
CA TRP A 245 -13.09 4.07 -14.21
C TRP A 245 -13.90 2.80 -13.97
N THR A 246 -15.22 2.92 -14.13
CA THR A 246 -16.17 1.80 -14.12
C THR A 246 -17.01 1.86 -15.39
N TYR A 247 -17.45 0.72 -15.90
CA TYR A 247 -18.27 0.62 -17.10
C TYR A 247 -19.17 -0.62 -16.97
N ALA A 248 -20.32 -0.65 -17.66
CA ALA A 248 -21.28 -1.75 -17.55
C ALA A 248 -20.62 -3.13 -17.81
N LEU A 249 -21.07 -4.15 -17.08
CA LEU A 249 -20.55 -5.54 -16.93
C LEU A 249 -20.48 -6.41 -18.22
N LYS A 250 -20.23 -5.79 -19.38
CA LYS A 250 -19.82 -6.48 -20.61
C LYS A 250 -18.34 -6.87 -20.47
N LEU A 251 -17.96 -8.00 -21.02
CA LEU A 251 -16.57 -8.47 -21.04
C LEU A 251 -15.74 -7.52 -21.93
N LEU A 252 -15.20 -6.46 -21.35
CA LEU A 252 -14.42 -5.48 -22.09
C LEU A 252 -12.98 -5.96 -22.24
N ARG A 253 -12.45 -5.71 -23.43
CA ARG A 253 -11.03 -5.78 -23.77
C ARG A 253 -10.19 -4.92 -22.83
N ALA A 254 -8.87 -5.18 -22.78
CA ALA A 254 -7.95 -4.34 -22.01
C ALA A 254 -8.01 -2.88 -22.50
N PHE A 255 -8.53 -2.00 -21.65
CA PHE A 255 -8.44 -0.56 -21.81
C PHE A 255 -7.29 -0.02 -20.98
N ASN A 256 -6.65 1.02 -21.48
CA ASN A 256 -5.57 1.67 -20.75
C ASN A 256 -6.08 2.94 -20.08
N VAL A 257 -5.69 3.15 -18.82
CA VAL A 257 -6.02 4.35 -18.05
C VAL A 257 -4.73 5.06 -17.70
N SER A 258 -4.61 6.32 -18.10
CA SER A 258 -3.57 7.24 -17.62
C SER A 258 -4.17 8.24 -16.65
N THR A 259 -3.41 8.65 -15.63
CA THR A 259 -3.84 9.69 -14.69
C THR A 259 -2.66 10.61 -14.41
N GLU A 260 -2.82 11.89 -14.73
CA GLU A 260 -1.77 12.90 -14.70
C GLU A 260 -2.22 14.16 -13.94
N PRO A 261 -1.41 14.70 -13.01
CA PRO A 261 -1.73 15.95 -12.35
C PRO A 261 -1.48 17.13 -13.31
N ILE A 262 -2.48 18.00 -13.50
CA ILE A 262 -2.40 19.21 -14.34
C ILE A 262 -2.00 20.43 -13.49
N SER A 263 -2.47 20.48 -12.25
CA SER A 263 -2.17 21.54 -11.29
C SER A 263 -2.06 20.95 -9.88
N ASP A 264 -1.87 21.81 -8.87
CA ASP A 264 -1.83 21.42 -7.46
C ASP A 264 -3.06 20.61 -7.02
N ASP A 265 -4.24 21.03 -7.46
CA ASP A 265 -5.52 20.48 -7.02
C ASP A 265 -6.31 19.80 -8.16
N THR A 266 -5.80 19.80 -9.41
CA THR A 266 -6.51 19.23 -10.56
C THR A 266 -5.75 18.07 -11.20
N VAL A 267 -6.43 16.95 -11.36
CA VAL A 267 -5.94 15.73 -12.00
C VAL A 267 -6.76 15.44 -13.26
N ARG A 268 -6.08 15.03 -14.34
CA ARG A 268 -6.67 14.50 -15.57
C ARG A 268 -6.59 12.98 -15.55
N SER A 269 -7.71 12.29 -15.76
CA SER A 269 -7.73 10.84 -15.99
C SER A 269 -8.29 10.55 -17.38
N GLU A 270 -7.59 9.72 -18.14
CA GLU A 270 -7.89 9.42 -19.54
C GLU A 270 -8.02 7.92 -19.74
N LEU A 271 -9.17 7.48 -20.29
CA LEU A 271 -9.45 6.10 -20.65
C LEU A 271 -9.38 5.93 -22.16
N LEU A 272 -8.39 5.16 -22.64
CA LEU A 272 -8.22 4.88 -24.07
C LEU A 272 -9.01 3.63 -24.48
N ILE A 273 -9.92 3.84 -25.44
CA ILE A 273 -10.71 2.81 -26.14
C ILE A 273 -10.13 2.69 -27.56
N PRO A 274 -9.25 1.71 -27.84
CA PRO A 274 -8.61 1.57 -29.14
C PRO A 274 -9.58 0.99 -30.17
N ALA A 275 -9.74 1.50 -31.39
CA ALA A 275 -10.64 0.96 -32.41
C ALA A 275 -12.06 0.65 -31.90
N ALA A 276 -12.87 1.70 -31.71
CA ALA A 276 -14.21 1.65 -31.12
C ALA A 276 -15.17 0.73 -31.88
N ARG A 277 -15.92 -0.10 -31.16
CA ARG A 277 -16.91 -1.03 -31.69
C ARG A 277 -18.30 -0.66 -31.17
N PRO A 278 -19.39 -0.97 -31.90
CA PRO A 278 -20.76 -0.85 -31.38
C PRO A 278 -20.98 -1.50 -30.01
N ALA A 279 -20.23 -2.57 -29.69
CA ALA A 279 -20.28 -3.25 -28.39
C ALA A 279 -19.70 -2.44 -27.23
N ASP A 280 -18.76 -1.53 -27.49
CA ASP A 280 -18.17 -0.62 -26.50
C ASP A 280 -19.15 0.50 -26.10
N ALA A 281 -20.30 0.63 -26.77
CA ALA A 281 -21.32 1.60 -26.38
C ALA A 281 -21.88 1.30 -24.97
N GLY A 282 -21.97 2.35 -24.16
CA GLY A 282 -22.42 2.27 -22.77
C GLY A 282 -22.02 3.48 -21.94
N ASN A 283 -22.35 3.41 -20.65
CA ASN A 283 -21.97 4.42 -19.67
C ASN A 283 -20.62 4.06 -19.02
N TYR A 284 -19.66 4.97 -19.17
CA TYR A 284 -18.35 4.96 -18.54
C TYR A 284 -18.35 5.97 -17.39
N THR A 285 -18.12 5.51 -16.18
CA THR A 285 -18.16 6.34 -14.97
C THR A 285 -16.76 6.49 -14.39
N CYS A 286 -16.24 7.71 -14.47
CA CYS A 286 -15.04 8.13 -13.75
C CYS A 286 -15.41 8.43 -12.30
N THR A 287 -14.79 7.72 -11.36
CA THR A 287 -15.00 7.91 -9.92
C THR A 287 -13.71 8.41 -9.30
N ALA A 288 -13.83 9.38 -8.40
CA ALA A 288 -12.71 9.90 -7.64
C ALA A 288 -13.04 9.95 -6.15
N ALA A 289 -12.06 9.61 -5.30
CA ALA A 289 -12.21 9.64 -3.85
C ALA A 289 -10.97 10.17 -3.13
N ASN A 290 -11.21 10.93 -2.06
CA ASN A 290 -10.23 11.25 -1.02
C ASN A 290 -10.86 11.02 0.36
N PHE A 291 -10.14 11.39 1.44
CA PHE A 291 -10.62 11.15 2.81
C PHE A 291 -11.89 11.95 3.19
N LEU A 292 -12.27 12.97 2.41
CA LEU A 292 -13.50 13.75 2.62
C LEU A 292 -14.73 13.15 1.93
N GLY A 293 -14.54 12.24 0.97
CA GLY A 293 -15.64 11.57 0.27
C GLY A 293 -15.30 11.18 -1.16
N ASN A 294 -16.34 10.76 -1.88
CA ASN A 294 -16.26 10.36 -3.28
C ASN A 294 -17.19 11.20 -4.16
N THR A 295 -16.91 11.21 -5.45
CA THR A 295 -17.77 11.78 -6.49
C THR A 295 -17.54 11.01 -7.78
N SER A 296 -18.48 11.10 -8.71
CA SER A 296 -18.38 10.43 -9.99
C SER A 296 -19.04 11.21 -11.11
N VAL A 297 -18.49 11.11 -12.31
CA VAL A 297 -19.10 11.62 -13.54
C VAL A 297 -19.26 10.46 -14.54
N ALA A 298 -20.43 10.38 -15.16
CA ALA A 298 -20.71 9.40 -16.20
C ALA A 298 -20.61 10.04 -17.59
N ILE A 299 -19.98 9.31 -18.51
CA ILE A 299 -19.83 9.63 -19.92
C ILE A 299 -20.53 8.52 -20.71
N ASN A 300 -21.53 8.89 -21.49
CA ASN A 300 -22.29 8.00 -22.35
C ASN A 300 -21.67 7.95 -23.74
N LEU A 301 -21.20 6.77 -24.15
CA LEU A 301 -20.56 6.54 -25.44
C LEU A 301 -21.53 5.84 -26.41
N ARG A 302 -21.75 6.43 -27.58
CA ARG A 302 -22.46 5.82 -28.72
C ARG A 302 -21.49 5.62 -29.88
N VAL A 303 -21.46 4.39 -30.42
CA VAL A 303 -20.61 4.05 -31.57
C VAL A 303 -21.50 3.71 -32.77
N VAL A 304 -21.34 4.46 -33.87
CA VAL A 304 -22.12 4.33 -35.10
C VAL A 304 -21.31 3.57 -36.14
N ALA A 305 -21.89 2.53 -36.73
CA ALA A 305 -21.26 1.82 -37.84
C ALA A 305 -21.31 2.69 -39.11
N PRO A 306 -20.22 2.78 -39.90
CA PRO A 306 -20.27 3.46 -41.19
C PRO A 306 -21.30 2.78 -42.10
N TRP A 307 -22.16 3.57 -42.73
CA TRP A 307 -23.23 3.09 -43.62
C TRP A 307 -22.69 2.14 -44.70
N ALA A 308 -23.16 0.90 -44.71
CA ALA A 308 -23.01 0.00 -45.84
C ALA A 308 -24.16 0.27 -46.83
N SER A 309 -23.81 0.78 -47.99
CA SER A 309 -24.70 0.98 -49.13
C SER A 309 -25.35 -0.34 -49.53
N THR A 310 -26.67 -0.37 -49.55
CA THR A 310 -27.50 -1.46 -50.04
C THR A 310 -27.28 -1.72 -51.53
N THR A 311 -26.92 -2.95 -51.89
CA THR A 311 -27.26 -3.53 -53.20
C THR A 311 -27.70 -4.99 -53.03
N PRO A 312 -28.81 -5.43 -53.65
CA PRO A 312 -29.26 -6.81 -53.57
C PRO A 312 -28.85 -7.62 -54.82
N ARG A 313 -28.37 -8.85 -54.62
CA ARG A 313 -28.27 -9.98 -55.57
C ARG A 313 -27.71 -11.16 -54.75
N GLY A 314 -28.16 -12.40 -54.82
CA GLY A 314 -29.14 -13.14 -55.61
C GLY A 314 -29.05 -14.60 -55.13
N TRP A 315 -30.11 -15.37 -55.31
CA TRP A 315 -30.31 -16.71 -54.76
C TRP A 315 -29.28 -17.76 -55.18
N ALA A 316 -28.91 -18.66 -54.24
CA ALA A 316 -28.49 -20.03 -54.54
C ALA A 316 -28.99 -20.98 -53.43
N ALA A 317 -29.48 -22.14 -53.85
CA ALA A 317 -30.33 -23.07 -53.10
C ALA A 317 -29.59 -23.97 -52.10
N ALA A 318 -30.35 -24.47 -51.12
CA ALA A 318 -29.94 -25.37 -50.04
C ALA A 318 -30.00 -26.86 -50.44
N ALA A 319 -29.20 -27.68 -49.73
CA ALA A 319 -29.35 -29.14 -49.63
C ALA A 319 -29.50 -29.55 -48.13
N PRO A 320 -30.12 -30.71 -47.81
CA PRO A 320 -30.70 -30.95 -46.48
C PRO A 320 -29.87 -31.90 -45.58
N ALA A 321 -29.99 -31.76 -44.26
CA ALA A 321 -29.69 -32.81 -43.28
C ALA A 321 -30.47 -32.59 -41.95
N GLU A 322 -31.09 -33.67 -41.47
CA GLU A 322 -32.01 -33.82 -40.32
C GLU A 322 -31.33 -33.80 -38.93
N PRO A 323 -32.11 -33.73 -37.81
CA PRO A 323 -31.74 -32.96 -36.64
C PRO A 323 -31.34 -33.78 -35.39
N GLY A 324 -30.45 -33.22 -34.57
CA GLY A 324 -30.22 -33.64 -33.19
C GLY A 324 -29.32 -32.63 -32.47
N ALA A 325 -29.81 -32.03 -31.38
CA ALA A 325 -29.09 -30.94 -30.72
C ALA A 325 -27.83 -31.46 -30.00
N HIS A 326 -26.67 -31.12 -30.54
CA HIS A 326 -25.36 -31.52 -30.03
C HIS A 326 -24.74 -30.34 -29.28
N VAL A 327 -24.46 -30.51 -27.99
CA VAL A 327 -23.72 -29.52 -27.18
C VAL A 327 -22.29 -29.99 -27.02
N GLU A 328 -21.34 -29.29 -27.63
CA GLU A 328 -19.91 -29.54 -27.49
C GLU A 328 -19.33 -28.61 -26.45
N VAL A 329 -18.65 -29.13 -25.43
CA VAL A 329 -18.04 -28.34 -24.36
C VAL A 329 -16.53 -28.48 -24.38
N ARG A 330 -15.83 -27.35 -24.18
CA ARG A 330 -14.37 -27.27 -24.09
C ARG A 330 -13.91 -26.38 -22.95
N ILE A 331 -12.70 -26.60 -22.47
CA ILE A 331 -12.05 -25.71 -21.49
C ILE A 331 -11.33 -24.61 -22.26
N ALA A 332 -11.81 -23.38 -22.11
CA ALA A 332 -11.23 -22.20 -22.72
C ALA A 332 -10.02 -21.67 -21.91
N LYS A 333 -10.03 -21.85 -20.58
CA LYS A 333 -8.92 -21.44 -19.71
C LYS A 333 -8.86 -22.32 -18.47
N GLN A 334 -7.66 -22.62 -17.99
CA GLN A 334 -7.44 -23.37 -16.76
C GLN A 334 -6.42 -22.66 -15.86
N THR A 335 -6.71 -22.61 -14.57
CA THR A 335 -5.85 -22.03 -13.53
C THR A 335 -5.59 -23.05 -12.42
N VAL A 336 -4.79 -22.67 -11.42
CA VAL A 336 -4.54 -23.48 -10.22
C VAL A 336 -5.82 -23.72 -9.41
N TYR A 337 -6.76 -22.78 -9.43
CA TYR A 337 -7.96 -22.78 -8.57
C TYR A 337 -9.27 -22.76 -9.35
N GLY A 338 -9.26 -23.00 -10.66
CA GLY A 338 -10.49 -22.89 -11.45
C GLY A 338 -10.33 -23.11 -12.94
N ILE A 339 -11.46 -23.17 -13.64
CA ILE A 339 -11.53 -23.28 -15.10
C ILE A 339 -12.59 -22.36 -15.68
N THR A 340 -12.41 -22.01 -16.95
CA THR A 340 -13.43 -21.37 -17.78
C THR A 340 -13.84 -22.34 -18.86
N LEU A 341 -15.13 -22.63 -18.92
CA LEU A 341 -15.78 -23.49 -19.92
C LEU A 341 -16.38 -22.63 -21.01
N GLU A 342 -16.36 -23.15 -22.23
CA GLU A 342 -17.08 -22.65 -23.38
C GLU A 342 -17.78 -23.82 -24.06
N TRP A 343 -19.04 -23.66 -24.47
CA TRP A 343 -19.77 -24.70 -25.19
C TRP A 343 -20.57 -24.16 -26.36
N PHE A 344 -20.82 -25.02 -27.34
CA PHE A 344 -21.62 -24.71 -28.52
C PHE A 344 -22.75 -25.73 -28.67
N ALA A 345 -24.00 -25.25 -28.74
CA ALA A 345 -25.18 -26.06 -28.98
C ALA A 345 -25.61 -25.92 -30.45
N ALA A 346 -25.45 -26.97 -31.25
CA ALA A 346 -26.04 -27.05 -32.59
C ALA A 346 -27.55 -27.24 -32.42
N ALA A 347 -28.38 -26.24 -32.69
CA ALA A 347 -29.82 -26.33 -32.46
C ALA A 347 -30.50 -27.32 -33.42
N ALA A 348 -31.12 -28.38 -32.87
CA ALA A 348 -32.17 -29.12 -33.58
C ALA A 348 -33.46 -28.29 -33.55
N ALA A 349 -34.11 -28.19 -34.71
CA ALA A 349 -35.34 -27.44 -34.93
C ALA A 349 -36.41 -27.70 -33.85
N ALA A 350 -36.71 -26.67 -33.05
CA ALA A 350 -37.99 -26.38 -32.35
C ALA A 350 -37.75 -25.66 -31.00
N ALA A 351 -37.35 -24.39 -31.07
CA ALA A 351 -37.62 -23.30 -30.12
C ALA A 351 -36.74 -22.11 -30.55
N GLU A 352 -37.25 -20.89 -30.45
CA GLU A 352 -36.52 -19.71 -30.89
C GLU A 352 -35.14 -19.60 -30.22
N PRO A 353 -34.10 -19.09 -30.92
CA PRO A 353 -32.71 -19.05 -30.46
C PRO A 353 -32.42 -18.16 -29.22
N GLY A 354 -33.46 -17.74 -28.48
CA GLY A 354 -33.39 -16.89 -27.29
C GLY A 354 -33.85 -17.52 -25.98
N GLU A 355 -34.29 -18.78 -25.93
CA GLU A 355 -34.92 -19.37 -24.73
C GLU A 355 -34.27 -20.63 -24.17
N THR A 356 -33.15 -21.09 -24.74
CA THR A 356 -32.51 -22.33 -24.28
C THR A 356 -31.68 -22.12 -23.03
N TRP A 357 -32.16 -22.65 -21.89
CA TRP A 357 -31.41 -22.67 -20.63
C TRP A 357 -30.44 -23.86 -20.59
N TYR A 358 -29.29 -23.65 -19.94
CA TYR A 358 -28.30 -24.71 -19.72
C TYR A 358 -28.18 -25.06 -18.24
N THR A 359 -27.78 -26.29 -17.96
CA THR A 359 -27.48 -26.78 -16.62
C THR A 359 -26.05 -27.27 -16.60
N LEU A 360 -25.22 -26.66 -15.74
CA LEU A 360 -23.87 -27.11 -15.44
C LEU A 360 -23.91 -28.01 -14.21
N LEU A 361 -23.29 -29.18 -14.32
CA LEU A 361 -23.03 -30.07 -13.19
C LEU A 361 -21.53 -30.11 -12.96
N VAL A 362 -21.08 -29.58 -11.83
CA VAL A 362 -19.66 -29.43 -11.48
C VAL A 362 -19.38 -30.23 -10.21
N GLY A 363 -18.35 -31.05 -10.20
CA GLY A 363 -17.91 -31.70 -8.97
C GLY A 363 -16.61 -32.47 -9.12
N ARG A 364 -16.08 -32.97 -8.00
CA ARG A 364 -14.91 -33.87 -8.06
C ARG A 364 -15.27 -35.12 -8.86
N TYR A 365 -14.31 -35.66 -9.61
CA TYR A 365 -14.55 -36.76 -10.56
C TYR A 365 -15.24 -37.97 -9.91
N ASP A 366 -14.86 -38.32 -8.68
CA ASP A 366 -15.39 -39.48 -7.95
C ASP A 366 -16.56 -39.14 -7.00
N ALA A 367 -17.04 -37.89 -6.98
CA ALA A 367 -18.13 -37.50 -6.09
C ALA A 367 -19.50 -37.93 -6.64
N ALA A 368 -20.30 -38.60 -5.80
CA ALA A 368 -21.65 -39.04 -6.15
C ALA A 368 -22.63 -37.87 -6.32
N GLN A 369 -22.38 -36.74 -5.65
CA GLN A 369 -23.18 -35.53 -5.71
C GLN A 369 -22.36 -34.39 -6.33
N LYS A 370 -22.93 -33.72 -7.33
CA LYS A 370 -22.29 -32.62 -8.07
C LYS A 370 -23.14 -31.36 -7.93
N ASP A 371 -22.48 -30.22 -7.84
CA ASP A 371 -23.12 -28.92 -7.72
C ASP A 371 -23.80 -28.54 -9.03
N THR A 372 -25.04 -28.08 -8.94
CA THR A 372 -25.87 -27.76 -10.10
C THR A 372 -25.99 -26.25 -10.25
N ILE A 373 -25.63 -25.74 -11.43
CA ILE A 373 -25.63 -24.31 -11.75
C ILE A 373 -26.52 -24.10 -12.98
N TYR A 374 -27.51 -23.22 -12.84
CA TYR A 374 -28.42 -22.87 -13.93
C TYR A 374 -27.92 -21.66 -14.69
N ILE A 375 -27.82 -21.81 -16.01
CA ILE A 375 -27.30 -20.77 -16.90
C ILE A 375 -28.40 -20.32 -17.84
N GLY A 376 -28.62 -19.01 -17.82
CA GLY A 376 -29.63 -18.34 -18.63
C GLY A 376 -29.38 -18.47 -20.13
N PRO A 377 -30.41 -18.22 -20.94
CA PRO A 377 -30.30 -18.26 -22.40
C PRO A 377 -29.30 -17.22 -22.92
N GLY A 378 -28.62 -17.55 -24.02
CA GLY A 378 -27.62 -16.68 -24.65
C GLY A 378 -26.23 -16.70 -24.00
N VAL A 379 -26.04 -17.46 -22.92
CA VAL A 379 -24.73 -17.66 -22.28
C VAL A 379 -24.15 -19.00 -22.72
N ASN A 380 -22.94 -18.95 -23.28
CA ASN A 380 -22.21 -20.11 -23.80
C ASN A 380 -20.83 -20.28 -23.15
N THR A 381 -20.53 -19.50 -22.11
CA THR A 381 -19.28 -19.52 -21.35
C THR A 381 -19.54 -19.38 -19.86
N TYR A 382 -18.77 -20.08 -19.02
CA TYR A 382 -18.90 -20.02 -17.56
C TYR A 382 -17.58 -20.33 -16.86
N SER A 383 -17.26 -19.59 -15.79
CA SER A 383 -16.05 -19.83 -14.99
C SER A 383 -16.39 -20.45 -13.64
N VAL A 384 -15.77 -21.59 -13.35
CA VAL A 384 -15.81 -22.25 -12.05
C VAL A 384 -14.55 -21.84 -11.29
N THR A 385 -14.71 -21.15 -10.17
CA THR A 385 -13.63 -20.70 -9.28
C THR A 385 -13.61 -21.51 -7.99
N ASP A 386 -12.59 -21.28 -7.15
CA ASP A 386 -12.48 -21.87 -5.81
C ASP A 386 -12.34 -23.39 -5.78
N LEU A 387 -11.82 -23.97 -6.87
CA LEU A 387 -11.47 -25.39 -6.96
C LEU A 387 -10.16 -25.66 -6.23
N LEU A 388 -10.02 -26.85 -5.66
CA LEU A 388 -8.78 -27.25 -5.01
C LEU A 388 -7.67 -27.51 -6.03
N PRO A 389 -6.40 -27.13 -5.75
CA PRO A 389 -5.26 -27.43 -6.61
C PRO A 389 -5.03 -28.92 -6.83
N ALA A 390 -4.39 -29.28 -7.95
CA ALA A 390 -3.98 -30.65 -8.29
C ALA A 390 -5.08 -31.72 -8.10
N THR A 391 -6.35 -31.34 -8.25
CA THR A 391 -7.51 -32.19 -7.96
C THR A 391 -8.29 -32.44 -9.25
N LYS A 392 -8.76 -33.69 -9.44
CA LYS A 392 -9.48 -34.11 -10.65
C LYS A 392 -10.97 -33.79 -10.52
N TYR A 393 -11.50 -33.03 -11.46
CA TYR A 393 -12.89 -32.58 -11.52
C TYR A 393 -13.54 -33.01 -12.84
N GLU A 394 -14.87 -33.13 -12.82
CA GLU A 394 -15.71 -33.31 -14.00
C GLU A 394 -16.73 -32.19 -14.06
N VAL A 395 -16.90 -31.62 -15.27
CA VAL A 395 -17.99 -30.69 -15.54
C VAL A 395 -18.77 -31.10 -16.76
N CYS A 396 -20.08 -31.18 -16.61
CA CYS A 396 -21.02 -31.50 -17.68
C CYS A 396 -21.94 -30.31 -17.99
N VAL A 397 -22.23 -30.08 -19.28
CA VAL A 397 -23.16 -29.05 -19.75
C VAL A 397 -24.30 -29.71 -20.51
N ALA A 398 -25.52 -29.60 -19.98
CA ALA A 398 -26.72 -30.09 -20.64
C ALA A 398 -27.72 -28.96 -20.91
N VAL A 399 -28.57 -29.13 -21.91
CA VAL A 399 -29.77 -28.30 -22.06
C VAL A 399 -30.73 -28.63 -20.91
N ARG A 400 -31.40 -27.62 -20.35
CA ARG A 400 -32.28 -27.75 -19.18
C ARG A 400 -33.30 -28.88 -19.39
N ASN A 401 -33.46 -29.73 -18.37
CA ASN A 401 -34.28 -30.95 -18.35
C ASN A 401 -33.76 -32.14 -19.19
N GLN A 402 -32.49 -32.13 -19.61
CA GLN A 402 -31.83 -33.29 -20.23
C GLN A 402 -30.66 -33.80 -19.37
N ALA A 403 -30.49 -35.12 -19.29
CA ALA A 403 -29.32 -35.72 -18.65
C ALA A 403 -28.09 -35.62 -19.59
N PRO A 404 -26.91 -35.19 -19.11
CA PRO A 404 -25.75 -35.00 -19.97
C PRO A 404 -25.24 -36.33 -20.56
N ARG A 405 -24.93 -36.33 -21.87
CA ARG A 405 -24.34 -37.46 -22.61
C ARG A 405 -22.80 -37.44 -22.52
N LYS A 406 -22.12 -38.55 -22.86
CA LYS A 406 -20.65 -38.68 -22.78
C LYS A 406 -19.83 -37.60 -23.51
N GLY A 407 -20.38 -36.93 -24.54
CA GLY A 407 -19.73 -35.81 -25.25
C GLY A 407 -20.01 -34.41 -24.68
N GLN A 408 -20.82 -34.33 -23.63
CA GLN A 408 -21.24 -33.09 -22.96
C GLN A 408 -20.51 -32.87 -21.63
N CYS A 409 -19.53 -33.73 -21.31
CA CYS A 409 -18.76 -33.69 -20.08
C CYS A 409 -17.27 -33.60 -20.38
N VAL A 410 -16.56 -32.74 -19.63
CA VAL A 410 -15.10 -32.61 -19.70
C VAL A 410 -14.51 -32.93 -18.32
N VAL A 411 -13.49 -33.78 -18.33
CA VAL A 411 -12.72 -34.13 -17.13
C VAL A 411 -11.38 -33.40 -17.20
N PHE A 412 -10.99 -32.75 -16.11
CA PHE A 412 -9.75 -32.00 -16.02
C PHE A 412 -9.15 -32.10 -14.62
N VAL A 413 -7.88 -31.71 -14.51
CA VAL A 413 -7.15 -31.62 -13.24
C VAL A 413 -6.72 -30.18 -13.08
N THR A 414 -7.07 -29.52 -11.97
CA THR A 414 -6.64 -28.13 -11.68
C THR A 414 -5.11 -28.03 -11.62
N GLY A 415 -4.58 -26.85 -11.94
CA GLY A 415 -3.12 -26.64 -11.90
C GLY A 415 -2.52 -26.95 -10.53
N SER A 416 -1.27 -27.42 -10.51
CA SER A 416 -0.50 -27.63 -9.27
C SER A 416 0.29 -26.37 -8.93
N ASP A 417 0.25 -25.94 -7.67
CA ASP A 417 1.10 -24.84 -7.16
C ASP A 417 2.55 -25.32 -6.99
N VAL A 418 3.24 -25.53 -8.11
CA VAL A 418 4.66 -25.92 -8.14
C VAL A 418 5.55 -24.70 -7.90
N SER A 419 5.04 -23.48 -8.13
CA SER A 419 5.75 -22.23 -7.86
C SER A 419 6.09 -22.03 -6.38
N GLN A 420 5.18 -22.39 -5.47
CA GLN A 420 5.51 -22.35 -4.04
C GLN A 420 6.45 -23.49 -3.62
N MET A 421 6.35 -24.67 -4.24
CA MET A 421 7.25 -25.78 -3.93
C MET A 421 8.67 -25.53 -4.41
N GLU A 422 8.91 -25.01 -5.62
CA GLU A 422 10.25 -24.64 -6.10
C GLU A 422 10.89 -23.52 -5.26
N GLN A 423 10.07 -22.56 -4.81
CA GLN A 423 10.56 -21.46 -3.97
C GLN A 423 10.85 -21.93 -2.54
N ARG A 424 10.08 -22.91 -2.02
CA ARG A 424 10.32 -23.57 -0.74
C ARG A 424 11.48 -24.56 -0.80
N GLU A 425 11.68 -25.26 -1.92
CA GLU A 425 12.79 -26.17 -2.18
C GLU A 425 14.10 -25.39 -2.33
N LYS A 426 14.09 -24.24 -3.03
CA LYS A 426 15.22 -23.29 -3.04
C LYS A 426 15.53 -22.77 -1.63
N LEU A 427 14.52 -22.44 -0.82
CA LEU A 427 14.72 -22.02 0.57
C LEU A 427 15.31 -23.14 1.42
N ILE A 428 14.80 -24.36 1.28
CA ILE A 428 15.30 -25.55 2.01
C ILE A 428 16.73 -25.86 1.59
N HIS A 429 17.07 -25.84 0.30
CA HIS A 429 18.44 -26.01 -0.17
C HIS A 429 19.38 -24.93 0.39
N ILE A 430 18.97 -23.65 0.41
CA ILE A 430 19.75 -22.57 1.02
C ILE A 430 19.94 -22.81 2.52
N VAL A 431 18.88 -23.18 3.25
CA VAL A 431 18.95 -23.44 4.69
C VAL A 431 19.82 -24.66 5.00
N VAL A 432 19.71 -25.75 4.23
CA VAL A 432 20.54 -26.96 4.39
C VAL A 432 22.01 -26.66 4.10
N ILE A 433 22.33 -25.89 3.05
CA ILE A 433 23.71 -25.47 2.76
C ILE A 433 24.25 -24.59 3.89
N VAL A 434 23.47 -23.62 4.37
CA VAL A 434 23.88 -22.75 5.49
C VAL A 434 24.06 -23.57 6.78
N CYS A 435 23.15 -24.49 7.11
CA CYS A 435 23.29 -25.37 8.26
C CYS A 435 24.49 -26.32 8.13
N ALA A 436 24.75 -26.89 6.93
CA ALA A 436 25.91 -27.74 6.68
C ALA A 436 27.21 -26.96 6.84
N MET A 437 27.29 -25.71 6.34
CA MET A 437 28.44 -24.83 6.53
C MET A 437 28.62 -24.46 8.01
N VAL A 438 27.53 -24.16 8.73
CA VAL A 438 27.56 -23.81 10.17
C VAL A 438 27.88 -25.00 11.06
N LEU A 439 27.57 -26.24 10.66
CA LEU A 439 27.89 -27.45 11.41
C LEU A 439 29.28 -28.04 11.05
N ALA A 440 29.74 -27.86 9.81
CA ALA A 440 31.07 -28.31 9.38
C ALA A 440 32.20 -27.41 9.92
N VAL A 441 31.96 -26.10 10.07
CA VAL A 441 32.98 -25.16 10.57
C VAL A 441 33.39 -25.44 12.04
N PRO A 442 32.49 -25.77 12.97
CA PRO A 442 32.85 -26.23 14.31
C PRO A 442 33.52 -27.62 14.30
N ALA A 443 33.04 -28.57 13.51
CA ALA A 443 33.61 -29.92 13.47
C ALA A 443 35.07 -29.94 12.95
N GLY A 444 35.38 -29.11 11.94
CA GLY A 444 36.77 -28.93 11.46
C GLY A 444 37.68 -28.24 12.48
N MET A 445 37.16 -27.31 13.30
CA MET A 445 37.93 -26.67 14.36
C MET A 445 38.14 -27.56 15.59
N TYR A 446 37.22 -28.49 15.89
CA TYR A 446 37.42 -29.49 16.95
C TYR A 446 38.36 -30.63 16.51
N ALA A 447 38.40 -31.00 15.23
CA ALA A 447 39.36 -31.98 14.72
C ALA A 447 40.82 -31.47 14.79
N CYS A 448 41.05 -30.16 14.63
CA CYS A 448 42.39 -29.57 14.73
C CYS A 448 42.89 -29.33 16.17
N THR A 449 42.12 -29.65 17.21
CA THR A 449 42.58 -29.50 18.61
C THR A 449 42.79 -30.83 19.34
N ALA A 450 42.44 -31.97 18.71
CA ALA A 450 42.53 -33.29 19.33
C ALA A 450 43.76 -34.12 18.89
N GLU A 451 44.46 -33.76 17.80
CA GLU A 451 45.70 -34.42 17.40
C GLU A 451 46.91 -33.50 17.61
N ALA A 452 47.59 -33.72 18.73
CA ALA A 452 48.97 -33.32 18.89
C ALA A 452 49.85 -34.12 17.91
N LEU A 453 50.35 -33.50 16.83
CA LEU A 453 51.75 -33.59 16.33
C LEU A 453 51.91 -32.75 15.02
N PRO A 454 53.15 -32.36 14.64
CA PRO A 454 53.45 -31.09 13.99
C PRO A 454 53.49 -31.18 12.46
N GLY A 455 52.87 -30.21 11.79
CA GLY A 455 53.08 -30.01 10.35
C GLY A 455 51.92 -29.34 9.62
N CYS A 456 51.66 -28.07 9.92
CA CYS A 456 50.92 -27.18 9.02
C CYS A 456 51.75 -25.90 8.84
N LEU A 457 52.41 -25.79 7.68
CA LEU A 457 53.06 -24.59 7.16
C LEU A 457 52.07 -23.82 6.29
#